data_AF-A0A940W1P2-F1
#
_entry.id   AF-A0A940W1P2-F1
#
_cell.length_a   1.000
_cell.length_b   1.000
_cell.length_c   1.000
_cell.angle_alpha   90.00
_cell.angle_beta   90.00
_cell.angle_gamma   90.00
#
_symmetry.space_group_name_H-M   'P 1'
#
loop_
_entity.id
_entity.type
_entity.pdbx_description
1 polymer ?
#
loop_
_entity_poly.entity_id
_entity_poly.type
_entity_poly.pdbx_seq_one_letter_code
_entity_poly.pdbx_strand_id
1 'polypeptide(L)'
;MRERLKNMLIKEFLQVLRDPKMRGIIFVMPLVQVMVFGYAVTTDVRDIPVAVVDFDQSVASRELLSRFSASGYFRFVAHTR
;
A
#
# COMPACT_ATOMS: atom_id res chain seq x y z
N MET A 1 17.68 -43.08 -4.13
CA MET A 1 17.97 -41.67 -3.78
C MET A 1 16.72 -40.87 -3.41
N ARG A 2 15.67 -40.90 -4.25
CA ARG A 2 14.42 -40.14 -4.07
C ARG A 2 13.70 -40.40 -2.73
N GLU A 3 13.62 -41.67 -2.31
CA GLU A 3 13.01 -42.05 -1.02
C GLU A 3 13.76 -41.50 0.20
N ARG A 4 15.10 -41.49 0.16
CA ARG A 4 15.92 -40.94 1.25
C ARG A 4 15.74 -39.43 1.38
N LEU A 5 15.69 -38.73 0.24
CA LEU A 5 15.48 -37.28 0.20
C LEU A 5 14.09 -36.92 0.75
N LYS A 6 13.05 -37.65 0.35
CA LYS A 6 11.69 -37.46 0.85
C LYS A 6 11.60 -37.63 2.37
N ASN A 7 12.19 -38.69 2.90
CA ASN A 7 12.18 -38.95 4.34
C ASN A 7 12.94 -37.88 5.13
N MET A 8 14.05 -37.38 4.59
CA MET A 8 14.80 -36.28 5.20
C MET A 8 13.99 -34.99 5.21
N LEU A 9 13.33 -34.63 4.10
CA LEU A 9 12.47 -33.46 4.02
C LEU A 9 11.31 -33.52 5.01
N ILE A 10 10.63 -34.67 5.11
CA ILE A 10 9.53 -34.86 6.07
C ILE A 10 10.01 -34.66 7.51
N LYS A 11 11.19 -35.20 7.85
CA LYS A 11 11.77 -35.06 9.19
C LYS A 11 12.06 -33.59 9.53
N GLU A 12 12.70 -32.87 8.62
CA GLU A 12 13.02 -31.44 8.81
C GLU A 12 11.75 -30.60 8.91
N PHE A 13 10.73 -30.85 8.08
CA PHE A 13 9.46 -30.12 8.15
C PHE A 13 8.75 -30.33 9.49
N LEU A 14 8.70 -31.57 9.97
CA LEU A 14 8.14 -31.88 11.28
C LEU A 14 8.93 -31.25 12.42
N GLN A 15 10.27 -31.19 12.30
CA GLN A 15 11.14 -30.57 13.30
C GLN A 15 10.92 -29.05 13.37
N VAL A 16 10.87 -28.38 12.21
CA VAL A 16 10.57 -26.95 12.09
C VAL A 16 9.19 -26.62 12.64
N LEU A 17 8.17 -27.44 12.33
CA LEU A 17 6.80 -27.27 12.84
C LEU A 17 6.67 -27.61 14.33
N ARG A 18 7.56 -28.41 14.92
CA ARG A 18 7.49 -28.73 16.35
C ARG A 18 8.08 -27.62 17.20
N ASP A 19 9.12 -26.94 16.72
CA ASP A 19 9.73 -25.81 17.41
C ASP A 19 8.74 -24.63 17.50
N PRO A 20 8.30 -24.22 18.71
CA PRO A 20 7.33 -23.14 18.90
C PRO A 20 7.83 -21.78 18.40
N LYS A 21 9.15 -21.52 18.44
CA LYS A 21 9.74 -20.29 17.92
C LYS A 21 9.68 -20.25 16.40
N MET A 22 10.08 -21.34 15.75
CA MET A 22 10.01 -21.48 14.28
C MET A 22 8.58 -21.39 13.77
N ARG A 23 7.62 -22.05 14.44
CA ARG A 23 6.19 -21.89 14.15
C ARG A 23 5.77 -20.43 14.17
N GLY A 24 6.11 -19.70 15.23
CA GLY A 24 5.81 -18.27 15.34
C GLY A 24 6.36 -17.49 14.16
N ILE A 25 7.64 -17.67 13.82
CA ILE A 25 8.28 -16.95 12.71
C ILE A 25 7.60 -17.26 11.36
N ILE A 26 7.30 -18.52 11.07
CA ILE A 26 6.70 -18.94 9.79
C ILE A 26 5.33 -18.32 9.56
N PHE A 27 4.55 -18.06 10.61
CA PHE A 27 3.21 -17.45 10.46
C PHE A 27 3.23 -15.93 10.67
N VAL A 28 3.95 -15.44 11.68
CA VAL A 28 3.95 -14.03 12.06
C VAL A 28 4.74 -13.20 11.06
N MET A 29 5.89 -13.69 10.57
CA MET A 29 6.71 -12.93 9.63
C MET A 29 5.95 -12.64 8.31
N PRO A 30 5.30 -13.62 7.64
CA PRO A 30 4.50 -13.34 6.46
C PRO A 30 3.26 -12.49 6.75
N LEU A 31 2.63 -12.65 7.92
CA LEU A 31 1.50 -11.81 8.31
C LEU A 31 1.90 -10.34 8.41
N VAL A 32 3.01 -10.06 9.10
CA VAL A 32 3.58 -8.70 9.19
C VAL A 32 3.94 -8.18 7.80
N GLN A 33 4.55 -9.01 6.94
CA GLN A 33 4.86 -8.62 5.57
C GLN A 33 3.61 -8.22 4.78
N VAL A 34 2.54 -9.03 4.81
CA VAL A 34 1.28 -8.70 4.12
C VAL A 34 0.65 -7.44 4.70
N MET A 35 0.70 -7.23 6.02
CA MET A 35 0.20 -6.02 6.66
C MET A 35 0.99 -4.78 6.22
N VAL A 36 2.32 -4.87 6.22
CA VAL A 36 3.21 -3.77 5.79
C VAL A 36 3.00 -3.48 4.30
N PHE A 37 2.97 -4.50 3.44
CA PHE A 37 2.71 -4.31 2.02
C PHE A 37 1.30 -3.80 1.77
N GLY A 38 0.27 -4.34 2.43
CA GLY A 38 -1.11 -3.87 2.30
C GLY A 38 -1.27 -2.41 2.72
N TYR A 39 -0.61 -2.00 3.80
CA TYR A 39 -0.58 -0.61 4.24
C TYR A 39 0.26 0.28 3.31
N ALA A 40 1.42 -0.16 2.84
CA ALA A 40 2.26 0.64 1.95
C ALA A 40 1.72 0.73 0.51
N VAL A 41 0.92 -0.26 0.07
CA VAL A 41 0.29 -0.33 -1.25
C VAL A 41 -0.97 0.53 -1.35
N THR A 42 -1.42 1.19 -0.27
CA THR A 42 -2.46 2.22 -0.42
C THR A 42 -1.90 3.42 -1.18
N THR A 43 -2.08 3.43 -2.49
CA THR A 43 -1.87 4.56 -3.40
C THR A 43 -2.97 5.62 -3.23
N ASP A 44 -3.46 5.83 -2.01
CA ASP A 44 -4.52 6.79 -1.73
C ASP A 44 -3.86 8.17 -1.56
N VAL A 45 -3.51 8.79 -2.71
CA VAL A 45 -2.86 10.10 -2.75
C VAL A 45 -3.91 11.18 -2.50
N ARG A 46 -4.40 11.28 -1.27
CA ARG A 46 -5.25 12.38 -0.83
C ARG A 46 -4.39 13.59 -0.48
N ASP A 47 -5.00 14.76 -0.44
CA ASP A 47 -4.36 15.99 0.04
C ASP A 47 -3.16 16.48 -0.80
N ILE A 48 -3.15 16.24 -2.12
CA ILE A 48 -2.10 16.74 -3.01
C ILE A 48 -2.14 18.28 -3.00
N PRO A 49 -1.09 18.97 -2.50
CA PRO A 49 -1.07 20.42 -2.47
C PRO A 49 -0.91 20.98 -3.88
N VAL A 50 -1.89 21.75 -4.35
CA VAL A 50 -1.89 22.35 -5.70
C VAL A 50 -1.99 23.86 -5.61
N ALA A 51 -1.19 24.56 -6.41
CA ALA A 51 -1.32 25.98 -6.67
C ALA A 51 -2.05 26.18 -8.02
N VAL A 52 -3.06 27.04 -8.03
CA VAL A 52 -3.85 27.38 -9.21
C VAL A 52 -3.42 28.76 -9.71
N VAL A 53 -3.24 28.88 -11.02
CA VAL A 53 -3.04 30.17 -11.70
C VAL A 53 -4.14 30.29 -12.75
N ASP A 54 -5.11 31.16 -12.51
CA ASP A 54 -6.29 31.34 -13.36
C ASP A 54 -6.31 32.75 -13.98
N PHE A 55 -5.73 32.87 -15.17
CA PHE A 55 -5.72 34.12 -15.94
C PHE A 55 -7.03 34.39 -16.69
N ASP A 56 -7.82 33.35 -16.94
CA ASP A 56 -9.06 33.44 -17.74
C ASP A 56 -10.25 33.89 -16.87
N GLN A 57 -10.25 33.54 -15.58
CA GLN A 57 -11.27 33.94 -14.58
C GLN A 57 -12.73 33.67 -15.02
N SER A 58 -12.90 32.76 -15.98
CA SER A 58 -14.17 32.44 -16.60
C SER A 58 -15.02 31.52 -15.73
N VAL A 59 -16.30 31.40 -16.07
CA VAL A 59 -17.20 30.45 -15.40
C VAL A 59 -16.72 29.01 -15.63
N ALA A 60 -16.21 28.70 -16.83
CA ALA A 60 -15.66 27.39 -17.16
C ALA A 60 -14.41 27.06 -16.33
N SER A 61 -13.52 28.04 -16.12
CA SER A 61 -12.34 27.88 -15.26
C SER A 61 -12.74 27.56 -13.81
N ARG A 62 -13.70 28.30 -13.24
CA ARG A 62 -14.23 28.03 -11.89
C ARG A 62 -14.90 26.66 -11.78
N GLU A 63 -15.66 26.24 -12.80
CA GLU A 63 -16.31 24.93 -12.82
C GLU A 63 -15.28 23.80 -12.82
N LEU A 64 -14.22 23.94 -13.63
CA LEU A 64 -13.11 23.00 -13.65
C LEU A 64 -12.46 22.87 -12.27
N LEU A 65 -12.11 23.99 -11.63
CA LEU A 65 -11.54 24.00 -10.28
C LEU A 65 -12.46 23.34 -9.25
N SER A 66 -13.79 23.55 -9.35
CA SER A 66 -14.76 22.91 -8.46
C SER A 66 -14.74 21.39 -8.57
N ARG A 67 -14.59 20.84 -9.79
CA ARG A 67 -14.51 19.40 -10.04
C ARG A 67 -13.22 18.80 -9.48
N PHE A 68 -12.10 19.52 -9.61
CA PHE A 68 -10.83 19.11 -9.00
C PHE A 68 -10.91 19.10 -7.47
N SER A 69 -11.51 20.12 -6.85
CA SER A 69 -11.75 20.14 -5.39
C SER A 69 -12.70 19.03 -4.94
N ALA A 70 -13.77 18.75 -5.70
CA ALA A 70 -14.77 17.75 -5.35
C ALA A 70 -14.24 16.31 -5.45
N SER A 71 -13.15 16.09 -6.20
CA SER A 71 -12.53 14.77 -6.35
C SER A 71 -11.87 14.26 -5.06
N GLY A 72 -11.57 15.13 -4.08
CA GLY A 72 -10.94 14.77 -2.80
C GLY A 72 -9.45 14.44 -2.86
N TYR A 73 -8.86 14.41 -4.06
CA TYR A 73 -7.42 14.16 -4.26
C TYR A 73 -6.57 15.42 -4.08
N PHE A 74 -7.12 16.59 -4.45
CA PHE A 74 -6.37 17.84 -4.51
C PHE A 74 -6.80 18.81 -3.42
N ARG A 75 -5.82 19.44 -2.77
CA ARG A 75 -5.99 20.53 -1.82
C ARG A 75 -5.37 21.78 -2.41
N PHE A 76 -6.19 22.78 -2.72
CA PHE A 76 -5.69 24.06 -3.23
C PHE A 76 -5.03 24.85 -2.09
N VAL A 77 -3.73 25.12 -2.23
CA VAL A 77 -2.92 25.84 -1.23
C VAL A 77 -2.64 27.29 -1.63
N ALA A 78 -2.76 27.61 -2.92
CA ALA A 78 -2.60 28.96 -3.44
C ALA A 78 -3.48 29.14 -4.68
N HIS A 79 -4.03 30.34 -4.85
CA HIS A 79 -4.81 30.70 -6.03
C HIS A 79 -4.39 32.08 -6.51
N THR A 80 -3.59 32.12 -7.57
CA THR A 80 -3.19 33.34 -8.26
C THR A 80 -4.18 33.64 -9.37
N ARG A 81 -4.63 34.89 -9.41
CA ARG A 81 -5.60 35.43 -10.36
C ARG A 81 -4.93 36.31 -11.39
#